data_AF-A0A4R1JUP9-F1
#
_entry.id   AF-A0A4R1JUP9-F1
#
_cell.length_a   1.000
_cell.length_b   1.000
_cell.length_c   1.000
_cell.angle_alpha   90.00
_cell.angle_beta   90.00
_cell.angle_gamma   90.00
#
_symmetry.space_group_name_H-M   'P 1'
#
loop_
_entity.id
_entity.type
_entity.pdbx_description
1 polymer ?
#
loop_
_entity_poly.entity_id
_entity_poly.type
_entity_poly.pdbx_seq_one_letter_code
_entity_poly.pdbx_strand_id
1 'polypeptide(L)'
;MLKTILFFFLISASANAQISGCTDPLSKNYNPLATINDGSCLYASFKIKPEYSRKLSDSIKETSGLISFDNLLWTHNDDHDKTIYGLDSLGQIKRKIVLNEVINNDWEEISQDSTHIYIGDFGNNYTGNRTDLHILKIEKESFLAGNPQIETISFQYSDQTDFSSQKGNTTNFDCEAFIVSKDSIYLFTKQWNSSKTSIYSLPNQSGKHVAQLKDTLNTKGLVTGATYLESKKLIVLCGYSKIGKPFLYLLYDFKNHDFLSGNKRRLNLPLPFHQIEGISTEDGLHYYLTNESLVRKPIINVPQQIHRVDLSSVLDSYLHK
;
A
#
# COMPACT_ATOMS: atom_id res chain seq x y z
N MET A 1 63.08 -2.24 40.80
CA MET A 1 61.79 -2.95 40.99
C MET A 1 60.67 -2.04 40.51
N LEU A 2 60.11 -2.35 39.35
CA LEU A 2 59.02 -1.60 38.73
C LEU A 2 57.70 -1.97 39.43
N LYS A 3 57.02 -1.01 40.07
CA LYS A 3 55.70 -1.24 40.68
C LYS A 3 54.63 -0.93 39.65
N THR A 4 54.13 -1.95 38.98
CA THR A 4 52.97 -1.84 38.09
C THR A 4 51.72 -1.72 38.97
N ILE A 5 51.08 -0.56 38.95
CA ILE A 5 49.79 -0.33 39.61
C ILE A 5 48.70 -0.71 38.61
N LEU A 6 47.97 -1.79 38.91
CA LEU A 6 46.85 -2.25 38.09
C LEU A 6 45.57 -1.49 38.50
N PHE A 7 45.10 -0.59 37.65
CA PHE A 7 43.79 0.07 37.84
C PHE A 7 42.69 -0.86 37.35
N PHE A 8 41.90 -1.43 38.27
CA PHE A 8 40.67 -2.13 37.94
C PHE A 8 39.56 -1.09 37.69
N PHE A 9 39.25 -0.81 36.42
CA PHE A 9 38.02 -0.11 36.05
C PHE A 9 36.84 -1.07 36.22
N LEU A 10 36.08 -0.91 37.30
CA LEU A 10 34.76 -1.51 37.45
C LEU A 10 33.82 -0.81 36.45
N ILE A 11 33.61 -1.42 35.29
CA ILE A 11 32.59 -1.00 34.34
C ILE A 11 31.24 -1.48 34.91
N SER A 12 30.52 -0.59 35.59
CA SER A 12 29.12 -0.83 35.94
C SER A 12 28.30 -0.80 34.65
N ALA A 13 28.02 -1.97 34.08
CA ALA A 13 27.11 -2.10 32.96
C ALA A 13 25.67 -1.92 33.46
N SER A 14 25.09 -0.76 33.20
CA SER A 14 23.66 -0.51 33.44
C SER A 14 22.83 -1.26 32.40
N ALA A 15 22.24 -2.39 32.78
CA ALA A 15 21.24 -3.07 31.96
C ALA A 15 19.88 -2.41 32.21
N ASN A 16 19.46 -1.50 31.34
CA ASN A 16 18.08 -1.04 31.34
C ASN A 16 17.19 -2.18 30.84
N ALA A 17 16.26 -2.65 31.67
CA ALA A 17 15.26 -3.61 31.24
C ALA A 17 14.45 -2.98 30.10
N GLN A 18 14.37 -3.68 28.96
CA GLN A 18 13.49 -3.25 27.88
C GLN A 18 12.05 -3.42 28.34
N ILE A 19 11.31 -2.31 28.39
CA ILE A 19 9.90 -2.32 28.76
C ILE A 19 9.10 -2.36 27.46
N SER A 20 8.42 -3.48 27.22
CA SER A 20 7.49 -3.62 26.10
C SER A 20 6.17 -2.92 26.41
N GLY A 21 5.61 -2.25 25.42
CA GLY A 21 4.29 -1.63 25.52
C GLY A 21 4.02 -0.67 24.36
N CYS A 22 2.87 -0.01 24.39
CA CYS A 22 2.55 1.01 23.40
C CYS A 22 3.44 2.26 23.55
N THR A 23 4.20 2.60 22.51
CA THR A 23 5.15 3.72 22.46
C THR A 23 4.60 4.99 21.78
N ASP A 24 3.35 4.96 21.30
CA ASP A 24 2.72 6.11 20.65
C ASP A 24 1.91 6.97 21.65
N PRO A 25 2.30 8.23 21.90
CA PRO A 25 1.56 9.14 22.78
C PRO A 25 0.13 9.47 22.30
N LEU A 26 -0.20 9.25 21.03
CA LEU A 26 -1.57 9.41 20.51
C LEU A 26 -2.49 8.21 20.81
N SER A 27 -1.96 7.16 21.40
CA SER A 27 -2.70 5.96 21.77
C SER A 27 -3.41 6.09 23.12
N LYS A 28 -4.56 5.43 23.29
CA LYS A 28 -5.31 5.39 24.56
C LYS A 28 -4.59 4.64 25.68
N ASN A 29 -3.74 3.68 25.32
CA ASN A 29 -2.97 2.85 26.24
C ASN A 29 -1.46 3.13 26.14
N TYR A 30 -1.08 4.36 25.80
CA TYR A 30 0.31 4.80 25.79
C TYR A 30 1.00 4.50 27.13
N ASN A 31 2.17 3.86 27.08
CA ASN A 31 3.01 3.61 28.23
C ASN A 31 4.27 4.47 28.13
N PRO A 32 4.43 5.54 28.93
CA PRO A 32 5.61 6.41 28.88
C PRO A 32 6.91 5.72 29.32
N LEU A 33 6.82 4.55 29.95
CA LEU A 33 7.99 3.75 30.31
C LEU A 33 8.36 2.74 29.21
N ALA A 34 7.50 2.52 28.21
CA ALA A 34 7.79 1.55 27.15
C ALA A 34 8.93 2.04 26.25
N THR A 35 9.97 1.23 26.14
CA THR A 35 11.12 1.46 25.25
C THR A 35 11.05 0.63 23.98
N ILE A 36 10.14 -0.35 23.92
CA ILE A 36 9.93 -1.22 22.75
C ILE A 36 8.44 -1.28 22.44
N ASN A 37 8.10 -0.95 21.19
CA ASN A 37 6.75 -1.17 20.69
C ASN A 37 6.46 -2.67 20.56
N ASP A 38 5.33 -3.08 21.13
CA ASP A 38 4.80 -4.43 21.08
C ASP A 38 3.55 -4.55 20.19
N GLY A 39 3.19 -3.46 19.51
CA GLY A 39 2.05 -3.39 18.61
C GLY A 39 0.69 -3.36 19.30
N SER A 40 0.65 -3.14 20.63
CA SER A 40 -0.56 -3.12 21.45
C SER A 40 -1.33 -1.80 21.44
N CYS A 41 -0.85 -0.77 20.74
CA CYS A 41 -1.47 0.55 20.74
C CYS A 41 -2.94 0.54 20.27
N LEU A 42 -3.81 1.20 21.03
CA LEU A 42 -5.26 1.31 20.79
C LEU A 42 -5.65 2.75 20.45
N TYR A 43 -6.15 2.94 19.24
CA TYR A 43 -6.56 4.26 18.75
C TYR A 43 -8.07 4.47 18.81
N ALA A 44 -8.50 5.70 19.07
CA ALA A 44 -9.87 6.11 18.85
C ALA A 44 -10.21 6.13 17.35
N SER A 45 -11.50 6.03 17.02
CA SER A 45 -11.96 6.32 15.67
C SER A 45 -11.62 7.77 15.31
N PHE A 46 -10.86 7.95 14.24
CA PHE A 46 -10.46 9.26 13.75
C PHE A 46 -10.97 9.46 12.33
N LYS A 47 -11.34 10.70 12.00
CA LYS A 47 -11.76 11.08 10.65
C LYS A 47 -10.76 12.09 10.11
N ILE A 48 -10.24 11.81 8.92
CA ILE A 48 -9.40 12.76 8.20
C ILE A 48 -10.16 13.27 6.98
N LYS A 49 -10.18 14.59 6.78
CA LYS A 49 -10.82 15.22 5.63
C LYS A 49 -9.76 15.49 4.57
N PRO A 50 -10.05 15.28 3.28
CA PRO A 50 -9.22 15.84 2.23
C PRO A 50 -9.14 17.36 2.36
N GLU A 51 -7.96 17.91 2.13
CA GLU A 51 -7.77 19.36 1.96
C GLU A 51 -8.40 19.81 0.65
N TYR A 52 -8.36 18.94 -0.38
CA TYR A 52 -9.13 19.12 -1.60
C TYR A 52 -9.47 17.80 -2.28
N SER A 53 -10.49 17.87 -3.15
CA SER A 53 -10.83 16.86 -4.16
C SER A 53 -10.92 17.53 -5.53
N ARG A 54 -10.40 16.91 -6.59
CA ARG A 54 -10.45 17.42 -7.97
C ARG A 54 -10.84 16.29 -8.93
N LYS A 55 -11.80 16.56 -9.82
CA LYS A 55 -12.21 15.58 -10.83
C LYS A 55 -11.03 15.28 -11.76
N LEU A 56 -10.77 14.00 -12.02
CA LEU A 56 -9.80 13.55 -13.02
C LEU A 56 -10.42 13.52 -14.43
N SER A 57 -9.57 13.47 -15.46
CA SER A 57 -10.02 13.36 -16.85
C SER A 57 -10.94 12.14 -17.07
N ASP A 58 -11.87 12.20 -18.01
CA ASP A 58 -12.73 11.06 -18.38
C ASP A 58 -11.95 9.92 -19.07
N SER A 59 -10.65 10.13 -19.34
CA SER A 59 -9.70 9.09 -19.74
C SER A 59 -9.21 8.21 -18.59
N ILE A 60 -9.48 8.56 -17.33
CA ILE A 60 -8.93 7.88 -16.14
C ILE A 60 -10.06 7.49 -15.17
N LYS A 61 -11.11 6.85 -15.70
CA LYS A 61 -12.34 6.56 -14.93
C LYS A 61 -12.17 5.46 -13.89
N GLU A 62 -11.22 4.57 -14.12
CA GLU A 62 -11.01 3.33 -13.36
C GLU A 62 -9.59 3.35 -12.77
N THR A 63 -9.16 4.52 -12.28
CA THR A 63 -7.83 4.69 -11.66
C THR A 63 -7.64 3.67 -10.53
N SER A 64 -6.68 2.75 -10.68
CA SER A 64 -6.45 1.67 -9.69
C SER A 64 -5.19 1.87 -8.82
N GLY A 65 -4.06 2.30 -9.39
CA GLY A 65 -2.81 2.55 -8.64
C GLY A 65 -2.34 4.02 -8.63
N LEU A 66 -1.43 4.39 -7.70
CA LEU A 66 -0.78 5.72 -7.68
C LEU A 66 0.66 5.73 -7.14
N ILE A 67 1.63 6.22 -7.92
CA ILE A 67 3.02 6.51 -7.45
C ILE A 67 3.46 7.94 -7.73
N SER A 68 4.38 8.49 -6.92
CA SER A 68 5.03 9.79 -7.19
C SER A 68 6.48 9.59 -7.61
N PHE A 69 6.85 10.07 -8.79
CA PHE A 69 8.25 10.25 -9.21
C PHE A 69 8.34 11.19 -10.41
N ASP A 70 9.53 11.74 -10.68
CA ASP A 70 9.75 12.70 -11.78
C ASP A 70 8.81 13.93 -11.67
N ASN A 71 8.53 14.39 -10.45
CA ASN A 71 7.60 15.49 -10.13
C ASN A 71 6.16 15.29 -10.64
N LEU A 72 5.76 14.04 -10.90
CA LEU A 72 4.43 13.67 -11.36
C LEU A 72 3.85 12.54 -10.51
N LEU A 73 2.52 12.53 -10.43
CA LEU A 73 1.74 11.42 -9.89
C LEU A 73 1.31 10.51 -11.04
N TRP A 74 1.77 9.26 -11.05
CA TRP A 74 1.51 8.30 -12.11
C TRP A 74 0.43 7.32 -11.71
N THR A 75 -0.57 7.15 -12.58
CA THR A 75 -1.70 6.23 -12.41
C THR A 75 -2.04 5.53 -13.73
N HIS A 76 -2.89 4.51 -13.68
CA HIS A 76 -3.44 3.80 -14.83
C HIS A 76 -4.88 3.38 -14.53
N ASN A 77 -5.64 3.03 -15.57
CA ASN A 77 -6.94 2.38 -15.40
C ASN A 77 -6.76 0.88 -15.12
N ASP A 78 -7.79 0.27 -14.55
CA ASP A 78 -7.82 -1.15 -14.19
C ASP A 78 -7.86 -2.11 -15.39
N ASP A 79 -8.58 -1.77 -16.47
CA ASP A 79 -8.86 -2.71 -17.55
C ASP A 79 -8.70 -2.06 -18.95
N HIS A 80 -8.28 -2.87 -19.93
CA HIS A 80 -8.04 -2.57 -21.36
C HIS A 80 -7.04 -1.44 -21.71
N ASP A 81 -7.04 -0.32 -20.99
CA ASP A 81 -6.19 0.84 -21.24
C ASP A 81 -4.76 0.56 -20.80
N LYS A 82 -3.84 0.65 -21.76
CA LYS A 82 -2.40 0.40 -21.57
C LYS A 82 -1.62 1.68 -21.29
N THR A 83 -2.32 2.79 -21.07
CA THR A 83 -1.74 4.12 -20.87
C THR A 83 -1.45 4.34 -19.39
N ILE A 84 -0.21 4.71 -19.09
CA ILE A 84 0.18 5.26 -17.79
C ILE A 84 0.12 6.79 -17.89
N TYR A 85 -0.64 7.40 -16.99
CA TYR A 85 -0.93 8.84 -16.97
C TYR A 85 -0.12 9.53 -15.89
N GLY A 86 0.74 10.47 -16.27
CA GLY A 86 1.47 11.35 -15.35
C GLY A 86 0.68 12.63 -15.11
N LEU A 87 0.32 12.87 -13.85
CA LEU A 87 -0.53 13.97 -13.40
C LEU A 87 0.27 14.99 -12.59
N ASP A 88 -0.13 16.25 -12.62
CA ASP A 88 0.26 17.21 -11.58
C ASP A 88 -0.52 16.96 -10.27
N SER A 89 -0.15 17.68 -9.21
CA SER A 89 -0.80 17.58 -7.89
C SER A 89 -2.29 17.95 -7.88
N LEU A 90 -2.78 18.61 -8.94
CA LEU A 90 -4.20 18.97 -9.10
C LEU A 90 -4.96 17.96 -9.97
N GLY A 91 -4.30 16.90 -10.44
CA GLY A 91 -4.90 15.84 -11.26
C GLY A 91 -4.93 16.13 -12.76
N GLN A 92 -4.22 17.16 -13.24
CA GLN A 92 -4.16 17.45 -14.67
C GLN A 92 -3.12 16.55 -15.34
N ILE A 93 -3.51 15.91 -16.44
CA ILE A 93 -2.58 15.09 -17.24
C ILE A 93 -1.49 15.98 -17.85
N LYS A 94 -0.24 15.70 -17.50
CA LYS A 94 0.96 16.30 -18.10
C LYS A 94 1.66 15.36 -19.06
N ARG A 95 1.52 14.05 -18.85
CA ARG A 95 2.22 13.03 -19.62
C ARG A 95 1.39 11.77 -19.80
N LYS A 96 1.59 11.09 -20.93
CA LYS A 96 1.00 9.79 -21.23
C LYS A 96 2.09 8.90 -21.82
N ILE A 97 2.21 7.68 -21.33
CA ILE A 97 3.11 6.66 -21.88
C ILE A 97 2.28 5.39 -22.10
N VAL A 98 2.31 4.84 -23.31
CA VAL A 98 1.56 3.62 -23.65
C VAL A 98 2.50 2.43 -23.59
N LEU A 99 2.12 1.40 -22.83
CA LEU A 99 2.85 0.13 -22.78
C LEU A 99 2.36 -0.77 -23.92
N ASN A 100 2.99 -0.64 -25.10
CA ASN A 100 2.48 -1.29 -26.31
C ASN A 100 2.57 -2.82 -26.29
N GLU A 101 3.60 -3.36 -25.64
CA GLU A 101 3.97 -4.79 -25.67
C GLU A 101 3.28 -5.64 -24.58
N VAL A 102 2.36 -5.04 -23.82
CA VAL A 102 1.62 -5.72 -22.76
C VAL A 102 0.13 -5.73 -23.06
N ILE A 103 -0.60 -6.56 -22.31
CA ILE A 103 -2.06 -6.56 -22.27
C ILE A 103 -2.42 -6.09 -20.85
N ASN A 104 -3.43 -5.23 -20.77
CA ASN A 104 -4.09 -4.93 -19.51
C ASN A 104 -5.31 -5.84 -19.42
N ASN A 105 -5.25 -6.86 -18.57
CA ASN A 105 -6.35 -7.80 -18.32
C ASN A 105 -7.11 -7.47 -17.03
N ASP A 106 -6.38 -7.15 -15.96
CA ASP A 106 -6.92 -6.75 -14.66
C ASP A 106 -5.78 -6.09 -13.86
N TRP A 107 -5.36 -4.90 -14.31
CA TRP A 107 -4.31 -4.13 -13.66
C TRP A 107 -4.82 -3.49 -12.38
N GLU A 108 -4.04 -3.59 -11.32
CA GLU A 108 -4.46 -3.10 -10.01
C GLU A 108 -3.48 -2.06 -9.47
N GLU A 109 -2.65 -2.42 -8.50
CA GLU A 109 -1.70 -1.47 -7.92
C GLU A 109 -0.50 -1.19 -8.83
N ILE A 110 0.10 -0.01 -8.64
CA ILE A 110 1.41 0.39 -9.13
C ILE A 110 2.32 0.73 -7.95
N SER A 111 3.54 0.20 -7.96
CA SER A 111 4.55 0.47 -6.94
C SER A 111 5.90 0.78 -7.58
N GLN A 112 6.92 1.08 -6.78
CA GLN A 112 8.22 1.47 -7.31
C GLN A 112 9.36 1.20 -6.33
N ASP A 113 10.56 1.08 -6.89
CA ASP A 113 11.83 1.26 -6.18
C ASP A 113 12.63 2.42 -6.82
N SER A 114 13.93 2.53 -6.52
CA SER A 114 14.78 3.59 -7.08
C SER A 114 14.92 3.56 -8.60
N THR A 115 14.85 2.39 -9.22
CA THR A 115 15.17 2.17 -10.65
C THR A 115 14.01 1.62 -11.47
N HIS A 116 12.98 1.05 -10.84
CA HIS A 116 11.86 0.41 -11.52
C HIS A 116 10.50 0.87 -11.02
N ILE A 117 9.53 0.76 -11.91
CA ILE A 117 8.08 0.79 -11.66
C ILE A 117 7.59 -0.65 -11.71
N TYR A 118 6.58 -0.97 -10.90
CA TYR A 118 5.96 -2.28 -10.85
C TYR A 118 4.46 -2.09 -11.05
N ILE A 119 3.83 -2.84 -11.97
CA ILE A 119 2.37 -2.81 -12.19
C ILE A 119 1.84 -4.22 -12.04
N GLY A 120 0.85 -4.40 -11.18
CA GLY A 120 0.22 -5.70 -10.95
C GLY A 120 -0.86 -5.99 -11.97
N ASP A 121 -0.77 -7.11 -12.69
CA ASP A 121 -1.88 -7.70 -13.46
C ASP A 121 -2.28 -9.00 -12.76
N PHE A 122 -3.13 -8.85 -11.75
CA PHE A 122 -3.42 -9.92 -10.80
C PHE A 122 -4.80 -9.86 -10.15
N GLY A 123 -5.66 -8.92 -10.56
CA GLY A 123 -7.05 -8.91 -10.13
C GLY A 123 -7.70 -10.26 -10.47
N ASN A 124 -8.54 -10.77 -9.56
CA ASN A 124 -9.08 -12.13 -9.66
C ASN A 124 -10.48 -12.23 -9.04
N ASN A 125 -11.20 -11.11 -8.99
CA ASN A 125 -12.49 -11.01 -8.31
C ASN A 125 -13.64 -11.71 -9.07
N TYR A 126 -13.55 -11.88 -10.40
CA TYR A 126 -14.66 -12.32 -11.23
C TYR A 126 -14.97 -13.83 -11.11
N THR A 127 -13.98 -14.69 -11.32
CA THR A 127 -14.11 -16.16 -11.23
C THR A 127 -13.16 -16.80 -10.22
N GLY A 128 -12.21 -16.05 -9.66
CA GLY A 128 -11.32 -16.54 -8.60
C GLY A 128 -10.34 -17.63 -9.02
N ASN A 129 -10.14 -17.84 -10.32
CA ASN A 129 -9.41 -18.99 -10.87
C ASN A 129 -8.32 -18.62 -11.88
N ARG A 130 -7.87 -17.35 -11.92
CA ARG A 130 -6.70 -16.98 -12.71
C ARG A 130 -5.46 -17.76 -12.30
N THR A 131 -4.66 -18.15 -13.29
CA THR A 131 -3.40 -18.91 -13.13
C THR A 131 -2.20 -18.20 -13.75
N ASP A 132 -2.42 -16.97 -14.21
CA ASP A 132 -1.52 -16.13 -14.99
C ASP A 132 -1.18 -14.81 -14.25
N LEU A 133 -1.34 -14.80 -12.92
CA LEU A 133 -1.06 -13.63 -12.08
C LEU A 133 0.40 -13.21 -12.23
N HIS A 134 0.62 -11.92 -12.48
CA HIS A 134 1.96 -11.40 -12.67
C HIS A 134 2.09 -9.91 -12.34
N ILE A 135 3.34 -9.46 -12.28
CA ILE A 135 3.73 -8.07 -12.07
C ILE A 135 4.69 -7.70 -13.20
N LEU A 136 4.38 -6.62 -13.90
CA LEU A 136 5.26 -5.98 -14.86
C LEU A 136 6.31 -5.19 -14.09
N LYS A 137 7.59 -5.44 -14.34
CA LYS A 137 8.71 -4.68 -13.77
C LYS A 137 9.33 -3.85 -14.88
N ILE A 138 9.23 -2.54 -14.78
CA ILE A 138 9.54 -1.59 -15.85
C ILE A 138 10.67 -0.69 -15.41
N GLU A 139 11.75 -0.64 -16.18
CA GLU A 139 12.90 0.21 -15.88
C GLU A 139 12.55 1.69 -16.13
N LYS A 140 12.85 2.56 -15.15
CA LYS A 140 12.36 3.95 -15.13
C LYS A 140 12.94 4.82 -16.24
N GLU A 141 14.22 4.68 -16.57
CA GLU A 141 14.85 5.53 -17.60
C GLU A 141 14.25 5.22 -18.97
N SER A 142 14.06 3.95 -19.31
CA SER A 142 13.44 3.50 -20.56
C SER A 142 11.94 3.82 -20.61
N PHE A 143 11.23 3.74 -19.49
CA PHE A 143 9.86 4.25 -19.37
C PHE A 143 9.80 5.74 -19.71
N LEU A 144 10.65 6.56 -19.10
CA LEU A 144 10.74 8.00 -19.38
C LEU A 144 11.32 8.31 -20.77
N ALA A 145 12.04 7.40 -21.41
CA ALA A 145 12.46 7.53 -22.81
C ALA A 145 11.34 7.18 -23.82
N GLY A 146 10.22 6.61 -23.35
CA GLY A 146 9.12 6.15 -24.21
C GLY A 146 9.39 4.81 -24.90
N ASN A 147 10.39 4.04 -24.44
CA ASN A 147 10.74 2.72 -24.94
C ASN A 147 10.88 1.73 -23.77
N PRO A 148 9.81 1.50 -23.00
CA PRO A 148 9.88 0.80 -21.71
C PRO A 148 10.48 -0.59 -21.85
N GLN A 149 11.52 -0.89 -21.08
CA GLN A 149 12.04 -2.24 -20.90
C GLN A 149 11.24 -2.92 -19.80
N ILE A 150 10.55 -4.00 -20.16
CA ILE A 150 9.57 -4.67 -19.29
C ILE A 150 10.02 -6.10 -19.03
N GLU A 151 10.18 -6.43 -17.76
CA GLU A 151 10.35 -7.78 -17.27
C GLU A 151 9.07 -8.26 -16.56
N THR A 152 8.97 -9.57 -16.31
CA THR A 152 7.78 -10.16 -15.68
C THR A 152 8.14 -10.97 -14.45
N ILE A 153 7.42 -10.72 -13.36
CA ILE A 153 7.43 -11.51 -12.14
C ILE A 153 6.07 -12.21 -12.05
N SER A 154 6.01 -13.49 -12.39
CA SER A 154 4.78 -14.29 -12.29
C SER A 154 4.72 -15.00 -10.96
N PHE A 155 3.51 -15.20 -10.44
CA PHE A 155 3.35 -15.91 -9.17
C PHE A 155 2.07 -16.73 -9.08
N GLN A 156 2.09 -17.67 -8.14
CA GLN A 156 0.92 -18.33 -7.61
C GLN A 156 0.96 -18.25 -6.08
N TYR A 157 -0.20 -18.30 -5.43
CA TYR A 157 -0.25 -18.35 -3.96
C TYR A 157 0.17 -19.70 -3.44
N SER A 158 0.86 -19.72 -2.29
CA SER A 158 1.30 -20.95 -1.63
C SER A 158 0.15 -21.88 -1.21
N ASP A 159 -1.04 -21.32 -0.99
CA ASP A 159 -2.20 -21.99 -0.41
C ASP A 159 -3.47 -21.96 -1.28
N GLN A 160 -3.39 -21.49 -2.53
CA GLN A 160 -4.48 -21.63 -3.50
C GLN A 160 -4.38 -22.98 -4.20
N THR A 161 -5.20 -23.94 -3.78
CA THR A 161 -5.25 -25.29 -4.36
C THR A 161 -6.48 -25.55 -5.22
N ASP A 162 -7.49 -24.70 -5.14
CA ASP A 162 -8.75 -24.81 -5.90
C ASP A 162 -8.85 -23.68 -6.93
N PHE A 163 -8.96 -24.06 -8.20
CA PHE A 163 -9.13 -23.18 -9.35
C PHE A 163 -10.44 -23.47 -10.09
N SER A 164 -11.41 -24.09 -9.42
CA SER A 164 -12.78 -24.15 -9.91
C SER A 164 -13.35 -22.72 -10.00
N SER A 165 -14.17 -22.47 -11.03
CA SER A 165 -14.81 -21.16 -11.19
C SER A 165 -15.74 -20.89 -10.01
N GLN A 166 -15.54 -19.75 -9.37
CA GLN A 166 -16.37 -19.28 -8.26
C GLN A 166 -17.32 -18.18 -8.72
N LYS A 167 -18.22 -17.77 -7.82
CA LYS A 167 -19.03 -16.57 -8.03
C LYS A 167 -18.15 -15.34 -7.85
N GLY A 168 -18.44 -14.28 -8.60
CA GLY A 168 -17.76 -12.99 -8.42
C GLY A 168 -17.76 -12.51 -6.97
N ASN A 169 -16.64 -11.95 -6.55
CA ASN A 169 -16.40 -11.39 -5.22
C ASN A 169 -16.52 -12.41 -4.08
N THR A 170 -16.15 -13.68 -4.30
CA THR A 170 -16.11 -14.70 -3.24
C THR A 170 -14.75 -15.31 -2.98
N THR A 171 -13.79 -15.16 -3.88
CA THR A 171 -12.42 -15.65 -3.66
C THR A 171 -11.70 -14.85 -2.57
N ASN A 172 -10.73 -15.48 -1.90
CA ASN A 172 -9.78 -14.80 -1.02
C ASN A 172 -8.44 -14.50 -1.72
N PHE A 173 -8.29 -14.95 -2.98
CA PHE A 173 -7.09 -14.85 -3.80
C PHE A 173 -7.20 -13.74 -4.86
N ASP A 174 -7.99 -12.72 -4.53
CA ASP A 174 -8.09 -11.46 -5.26
C ASP A 174 -7.01 -10.53 -4.73
N CYS A 175 -5.96 -10.27 -5.51
CA CYS A 175 -4.91 -9.32 -5.13
C CYS A 175 -5.30 -7.96 -5.65
N GLU A 176 -5.18 -6.92 -4.83
CA GLU A 176 -5.42 -5.56 -5.33
C GLU A 176 -4.31 -4.58 -4.93
N ALA A 177 -3.66 -4.77 -3.78
CA ALA A 177 -2.54 -3.92 -3.39
C ALA A 177 -1.22 -4.69 -3.27
N PHE A 178 -0.09 -4.00 -3.50
CA PHE A 178 1.23 -4.50 -3.12
C PHE A 178 2.21 -3.36 -2.81
N ILE A 179 3.30 -3.73 -2.15
CA ILE A 179 4.44 -2.84 -1.91
C ILE A 179 5.73 -3.53 -2.32
N VAL A 180 6.72 -2.72 -2.73
CA VAL A 180 8.05 -3.19 -3.11
C VAL A 180 9.03 -2.80 -2.02
N SER A 181 9.83 -3.77 -1.58
CA SER A 181 11.02 -3.57 -0.75
C SER A 181 12.27 -3.89 -1.56
N LYS A 182 13.44 -3.70 -0.97
CA LYS A 182 14.73 -3.95 -1.62
C LYS A 182 14.87 -5.34 -2.26
N ASP A 183 14.33 -6.39 -1.66
CA ASP A 183 14.48 -7.78 -2.12
C ASP A 183 13.16 -8.53 -2.34
N SER A 184 12.05 -7.97 -1.85
CA SER A 184 10.77 -8.67 -1.79
C SER A 184 9.62 -7.78 -2.23
N ILE A 185 8.59 -8.40 -2.79
CA ILE A 185 7.27 -7.82 -3.00
C ILE A 185 6.34 -8.39 -1.95
N TYR A 186 5.51 -7.54 -1.35
CA TYR A 186 4.46 -7.95 -0.42
C TYR A 186 3.09 -7.64 -1.01
N LEU A 187 2.26 -8.68 -1.16
CA LEU A 187 0.93 -8.61 -1.75
C LEU A 187 -0.13 -8.54 -0.66
N PHE A 188 -1.22 -7.83 -0.92
CA PHE A 188 -2.36 -7.67 -0.03
C PHE A 188 -3.64 -8.05 -0.76
N THR A 189 -4.32 -9.10 -0.29
CA THR A 189 -5.57 -9.55 -0.91
C THR A 189 -6.79 -8.75 -0.47
N LYS A 190 -7.79 -8.65 -1.34
CA LYS A 190 -9.10 -8.07 -1.08
C LYS A 190 -10.11 -9.16 -0.74
N GLN A 191 -10.25 -9.47 0.55
CA GLN A 191 -11.20 -10.51 0.96
C GLN A 191 -12.62 -9.95 1.12
N TRP A 192 -13.41 -10.05 0.05
CA TRP A 192 -14.78 -9.56 -0.03
C TRP A 192 -15.67 -10.02 1.11
N ASN A 193 -15.61 -11.29 1.51
CA ASN A 193 -16.48 -11.82 2.56
C ASN A 193 -16.03 -11.43 3.97
N SER A 194 -14.75 -11.61 4.29
CA SER A 194 -14.21 -11.42 5.64
C SER A 194 -13.84 -9.97 5.97
N SER A 195 -13.68 -9.10 4.95
CA SER A 195 -13.15 -7.73 5.10
C SER A 195 -11.78 -7.70 5.78
N LYS A 196 -10.94 -8.65 5.38
CA LYS A 196 -9.55 -8.80 5.79
C LYS A 196 -8.65 -8.68 4.56
N THR A 197 -7.35 -8.65 4.81
CA THR A 197 -6.32 -8.81 3.78
C THR A 197 -5.31 -9.86 4.23
N SER A 198 -5.00 -10.82 3.36
CA SER A 198 -3.85 -11.71 3.56
C SER A 198 -2.61 -11.02 3.02
N ILE A 199 -1.51 -11.13 3.75
CA ILE A 199 -0.21 -10.60 3.36
C ILE A 199 0.62 -11.75 2.84
N TYR A 200 1.02 -11.70 1.57
CA TYR A 200 1.94 -12.65 0.97
C TYR A 200 3.28 -11.99 0.66
N SER A 201 4.35 -12.78 0.55
CA SER A 201 5.65 -12.27 0.08
C SER A 201 6.23 -13.14 -1.03
N LEU A 202 6.89 -12.52 -2.00
CA LEU A 202 7.70 -13.17 -3.03
C LEU A 202 8.97 -12.34 -3.33
N PRO A 203 10.02 -12.93 -3.93
CA PRO A 203 11.19 -12.17 -4.38
C PRO A 203 10.83 -11.12 -5.44
N ASN A 204 11.52 -9.97 -5.45
CA ASN A 204 11.36 -8.92 -6.47
C ASN A 204 12.16 -9.16 -7.77
N GLN A 205 12.40 -10.44 -8.08
CA GLN A 205 13.21 -10.90 -9.20
C GLN A 205 12.31 -11.44 -10.30
N SER A 206 12.64 -11.18 -11.55
CA SER A 206 11.91 -11.69 -12.71
C SER A 206 11.89 -13.22 -12.73
N GLY A 207 10.80 -13.80 -13.23
CA GLY A 207 10.59 -15.25 -13.26
C GLY A 207 9.34 -15.70 -12.48
N LYS A 208 9.25 -17.01 -12.24
CA LYS A 208 8.10 -17.64 -11.59
C LYS A 208 8.36 -17.88 -10.11
N HIS A 209 7.44 -17.44 -9.27
CA HIS A 209 7.56 -17.54 -7.81
C HIS A 209 6.31 -18.15 -7.17
N VAL A 210 6.47 -18.59 -5.93
CA VAL A 210 5.34 -18.95 -5.07
C VAL A 210 5.26 -17.90 -3.96
N ALA A 211 4.19 -17.11 -3.97
CA ALA A 211 3.93 -16.10 -2.95
C ALA A 211 3.58 -16.79 -1.63
N GLN A 212 4.38 -16.58 -0.60
CA GLN A 212 4.26 -17.23 0.70
C GLN A 212 3.35 -16.44 1.63
N LEU A 213 2.33 -17.07 2.21
CA LEU A 213 1.48 -16.44 3.22
C LEU A 213 2.33 -16.04 4.44
N LYS A 214 2.22 -14.79 4.87
CA LYS A 214 2.92 -14.24 6.04
C LYS A 214 2.00 -13.99 7.20
N ASP A 215 0.86 -13.33 6.95
CA ASP A 215 -0.11 -12.98 7.98
C ASP A 215 -1.48 -12.67 7.37
N THR A 216 -2.48 -12.40 8.21
CA THR A 216 -3.80 -11.90 7.81
C THR A 216 -4.25 -10.78 8.73
N LEU A 217 -4.48 -9.60 8.16
CA LEU A 217 -4.91 -8.41 8.87
C LEU A 217 -6.42 -8.20 8.75
N ASN A 218 -7.10 -8.01 9.89
CA ASN A 218 -8.48 -7.57 9.92
C ASN A 218 -8.60 -6.04 9.77
N THR A 219 -8.72 -5.59 8.52
CA THR A 219 -8.85 -4.17 8.15
C THR A 219 -10.26 -3.63 8.37
N LYS A 220 -11.26 -4.51 8.51
CA LYS A 220 -12.69 -4.18 8.55
C LYS A 220 -13.12 -3.41 7.28
N GLY A 221 -12.49 -3.73 6.15
CA GLY A 221 -12.80 -3.19 4.84
C GLY A 221 -12.10 -3.97 3.73
N LEU A 222 -12.35 -3.55 2.50
CA LEU A 222 -11.69 -4.04 1.29
C LEU A 222 -10.47 -3.16 1.07
N VAL A 223 -9.28 -3.77 1.02
CA VAL A 223 -8.02 -3.10 0.67
C VAL A 223 -7.91 -3.08 -0.85
N THR A 224 -7.40 -1.98 -1.38
CA THR A 224 -7.33 -1.71 -2.82
C THR A 224 -5.98 -1.17 -3.23
N GLY A 225 -5.39 -0.27 -2.42
CA GLY A 225 -4.05 0.24 -2.68
C GLY A 225 -3.17 0.31 -1.42
N ALA A 226 -1.87 0.46 -1.64
CA ALA A 226 -0.84 0.56 -0.64
C ALA A 226 0.33 1.45 -1.08
N THR A 227 0.86 2.22 -0.13
CA THR A 227 2.13 2.92 -0.31
C THR A 227 3.08 2.60 0.83
N TYR A 228 4.38 2.54 0.54
CA TYR A 228 5.41 2.13 1.48
C TYR A 228 6.60 3.08 1.49
N LEU A 229 6.93 3.60 2.67
CA LEU A 229 8.18 4.30 2.93
C LEU A 229 9.08 3.41 3.78
N GLU A 230 9.92 2.61 3.11
CA GLU A 230 10.77 1.60 3.75
C GLU A 230 11.70 2.17 4.82
N SER A 231 12.38 3.28 4.52
CA SER A 231 13.28 3.96 5.48
C SER A 231 12.56 4.45 6.74
N LYS A 232 11.25 4.68 6.65
CA LYS A 232 10.38 5.16 7.74
C LYS A 232 9.58 4.02 8.38
N LYS A 233 9.70 2.78 7.90
CA LYS A 233 8.90 1.62 8.33
C LYS A 233 7.42 1.99 8.42
N LEU A 234 6.88 2.55 7.35
CA LEU A 234 5.53 3.09 7.29
C LEU A 234 4.83 2.60 6.03
N ILE A 235 3.79 1.80 6.21
CA ILE A 235 2.85 1.40 5.16
C ILE A 235 1.52 2.09 5.42
N VAL A 236 0.92 2.63 4.37
CA VAL A 236 -0.47 3.10 4.43
C VAL A 236 -1.26 2.39 3.35
N LEU A 237 -2.25 1.63 3.78
CA LEU A 237 -3.23 1.00 2.90
C LEU A 237 -4.42 1.94 2.73
N CYS A 238 -5.02 1.98 1.56
CA CYS A 238 -6.33 2.57 1.33
C CYS A 238 -7.36 1.49 0.97
N GLY A 239 -8.62 1.92 0.93
CA GLY A 239 -9.74 1.07 0.58
C GLY A 239 -11.06 1.57 1.13
N TYR A 240 -12.07 0.71 1.09
CA TYR A 240 -13.42 1.05 1.52
C TYR A 240 -14.16 -0.11 2.19
N SER A 241 -15.07 0.20 3.10
CA SER A 241 -15.96 -0.81 3.68
C SER A 241 -16.96 -1.32 2.64
N LYS A 242 -17.59 -2.48 2.88
CA LYS A 242 -18.69 -3.01 2.05
C LYS A 242 -19.84 -2.05 1.74
N ILE A 243 -20.07 -1.04 2.57
CA ILE A 243 -21.10 -0.01 2.37
C ILE A 243 -20.54 1.28 1.74
N GLY A 244 -19.34 1.23 1.13
CA GLY A 244 -18.72 2.33 0.42
C GLY A 244 -18.15 3.44 1.31
N LYS A 245 -17.74 3.15 2.56
CA LYS A 245 -17.06 4.14 3.42
C LYS A 245 -15.54 3.99 3.33
N PRO A 246 -14.80 4.98 2.80
CA PRO A 246 -13.38 4.82 2.60
C PRO A 246 -12.58 4.98 3.89
N PHE A 247 -11.39 4.38 3.90
CA PHE A 247 -10.48 4.40 5.03
C PHE A 247 -9.03 4.42 4.58
N LEU A 248 -8.18 4.88 5.49
CA LEU A 248 -6.74 4.62 5.46
C LEU A 248 -6.41 3.68 6.62
N TYR A 249 -5.49 2.75 6.41
CA TYR A 249 -4.99 1.84 7.44
C TYR A 249 -3.47 1.94 7.52
N LEU A 250 -3.00 2.51 8.61
CA LEU A 250 -1.59 2.80 8.85
C LEU A 250 -0.97 1.62 9.60
N LEU A 251 0.16 1.13 9.10
CA LEU A 251 1.05 0.17 9.74
C LEU A 251 2.42 0.83 9.89
N TYR A 252 2.91 1.03 11.11
CA TYR A 252 4.16 1.74 11.34
C TYR A 252 4.86 1.32 12.63
N ASP A 253 6.14 1.68 12.78
CA ASP A 253 6.96 1.29 13.94
C ASP A 253 7.04 -0.24 14.12
N PHE A 254 7.01 -0.97 13.01
CA PHE A 254 7.09 -2.42 13.00
C PHE A 254 8.55 -2.93 12.98
N LYS A 255 8.74 -4.20 13.32
CA LYS A 255 10.05 -4.85 13.36
C LYS A 255 10.33 -5.55 12.03
N ASN A 256 11.40 -5.13 11.36
CA ASN A 256 11.80 -5.68 10.06
C ASN A 256 10.63 -5.67 9.06
N HIS A 257 10.24 -6.83 8.53
CA HIS A 257 9.09 -6.99 7.63
C HIS A 257 7.88 -7.68 8.31
N ASP A 258 7.86 -7.75 9.64
CA ASP A 258 6.66 -8.15 10.39
C ASP A 258 5.76 -6.93 10.56
N PHE A 259 4.99 -6.60 9.52
CA PHE A 259 4.18 -5.37 9.46
C PHE A 259 3.11 -5.28 10.55
N LEU A 260 2.74 -6.39 11.19
CA LEU A 260 1.72 -6.42 12.25
C LEU A 260 2.31 -6.29 13.65
N SER A 261 3.63 -6.37 13.81
CA SER A 261 4.32 -6.15 15.09
C SER A 261 4.30 -4.70 15.61
N GLY A 262 3.99 -3.74 14.73
CA GLY A 262 3.98 -2.32 15.05
C GLY A 262 2.58 -1.75 15.32
N ASN A 263 2.47 -0.43 15.24
CA ASN A 263 1.23 0.32 15.38
C ASN A 263 0.29 0.06 14.20
N LYS A 264 -0.99 -0.15 14.51
CA LYS A 264 -2.08 -0.39 13.55
C LYS A 264 -3.17 0.63 13.77
N ARG A 265 -3.38 1.57 12.85
CA ARG A 265 -4.32 2.69 13.03
C ARG A 265 -5.21 2.88 11.82
N ARG A 266 -6.52 2.78 12.02
CA ARG A 266 -7.52 2.99 10.97
C ARG A 266 -8.10 4.40 11.04
N LEU A 267 -8.06 5.13 9.94
CA LEU A 267 -8.63 6.47 9.76
C LEU A 267 -9.80 6.39 8.78
N ASN A 268 -10.89 7.10 9.05
CA ASN A 268 -12.03 7.17 8.14
C ASN A 268 -11.95 8.43 7.27
N LEU A 269 -12.33 8.30 6.00
CA LEU A 269 -12.49 9.43 5.08
C LEU A 269 -14.00 9.73 4.95
N PRO A 270 -14.45 10.97 5.15
CA PRO A 270 -15.86 11.35 4.97
C PRO A 270 -16.20 11.57 3.48
N LEU A 271 -15.91 10.56 2.66
CA LEU A 271 -16.11 10.51 1.20
C LEU A 271 -17.03 9.32 0.87
N PRO A 272 -18.33 9.37 1.21
CA PRO A 272 -19.21 8.22 1.02
C PRO A 272 -19.26 7.80 -0.45
N PHE A 273 -19.26 6.49 -0.66
CA PHE A 273 -19.29 5.82 -1.96
C PHE A 273 -18.09 6.07 -2.88
N HIS A 274 -17.03 6.72 -2.41
CA HIS A 274 -15.80 6.84 -3.20
C HIS A 274 -15.02 5.52 -3.09
N GLN A 275 -14.90 4.79 -4.19
CA GLN A 275 -14.01 3.64 -4.26
C GLN A 275 -12.59 4.19 -4.39
N ILE A 276 -11.92 4.41 -3.24
CA ILE A 276 -10.52 4.83 -3.22
C ILE A 276 -9.69 3.60 -3.59
N GLU A 277 -8.90 3.70 -4.65
CA GLU A 277 -8.06 2.61 -5.17
C GLU A 277 -6.58 2.96 -5.02
N GLY A 278 -6.12 4.09 -5.59
CA GLY A 278 -4.70 4.48 -5.53
C GLY A 278 -4.33 5.37 -4.32
N ILE A 279 -3.10 5.20 -3.81
CA ILE A 279 -2.51 6.02 -2.75
C ILE A 279 -1.01 6.26 -2.96
N SER A 280 -0.56 7.50 -2.77
CA SER A 280 0.87 7.81 -2.82
C SER A 280 1.30 8.89 -1.82
N THR A 281 2.57 8.89 -1.47
CA THR A 281 3.22 9.92 -0.65
C THR A 281 4.73 9.93 -0.92
N GLU A 282 5.36 11.09 -0.73
CA GLU A 282 6.82 11.22 -0.75
C GLU A 282 7.40 11.40 0.66
N ASP A 283 6.65 12.07 1.54
CA ASP A 283 7.11 12.49 2.86
C ASP A 283 6.47 11.72 4.02
N GLY A 284 5.43 10.92 3.78
CA GLY A 284 4.71 10.18 4.81
C GLY A 284 3.76 11.03 5.65
N LEU A 285 3.56 12.29 5.29
CA LEU A 285 2.63 13.21 5.94
C LEU A 285 1.53 13.65 4.98
N HIS A 286 1.89 14.00 3.75
CA HIS A 286 0.97 14.42 2.72
C HIS A 286 0.73 13.29 1.74
N TYR A 287 -0.53 12.92 1.58
CA TYR A 287 -0.96 11.81 0.76
C TYR A 287 -1.84 12.28 -0.38
N TYR A 288 -1.62 11.68 -1.54
CA TYR A 288 -2.53 11.74 -2.66
C TYR A 288 -3.32 10.43 -2.73
N LEU A 289 -4.62 10.53 -2.98
CA LEU A 289 -5.51 9.40 -3.16
C LEU A 289 -6.27 9.56 -4.48
N THR A 290 -6.57 8.47 -5.16
CA THR A 290 -7.49 8.48 -6.31
C THR A 290 -8.70 7.60 -6.06
N ASN A 291 -9.81 7.94 -6.72
CA ASN A 291 -11.02 7.14 -6.68
C ASN A 291 -11.57 6.94 -8.08
N GLU A 292 -12.22 5.80 -8.30
CA GLU A 292 -12.91 5.50 -9.54
C GLU A 292 -14.25 6.22 -9.66
N SER A 293 -14.74 6.28 -10.90
CA SER A 293 -16.11 6.68 -11.19
C SER A 293 -17.11 5.59 -10.79
N LEU A 294 -17.95 5.87 -9.79
CA LEU A 294 -19.06 4.99 -9.41
C LEU A 294 -20.42 5.63 -9.75
N VAL A 295 -21.14 5.00 -10.69
CA VAL A 295 -22.50 5.41 -11.07
C VAL A 295 -23.50 4.28 -10.81
N ARG A 296 -24.42 4.49 -9.86
CA ARG A 296 -25.60 3.63 -9.63
C ARG A 296 -26.87 4.47 -9.65
N LYS A 297 -27.47 4.56 -10.84
CA LYS A 297 -28.66 5.39 -11.07
C LYS A 297 -29.85 4.89 -10.22
N PRO A 298 -30.69 5.80 -9.69
CA PRO A 298 -30.59 7.26 -9.77
C PRO A 298 -29.81 7.92 -8.62
N ILE A 299 -29.25 7.15 -7.67
CA ILE A 299 -28.88 7.64 -6.33
C ILE A 299 -27.39 7.98 -6.22
N ILE A 300 -26.50 7.21 -6.85
CA ILE A 300 -25.06 7.35 -6.71
C ILE A 300 -24.46 7.83 -8.03
N ASN A 301 -23.73 8.94 -7.97
CA ASN A 301 -22.95 9.49 -9.07
C ASN A 301 -21.69 10.14 -8.48
N VAL A 302 -20.66 9.32 -8.24
CA VAL A 302 -19.35 9.75 -7.77
C VAL A 302 -18.42 9.75 -8.98
N PRO A 303 -17.89 10.91 -9.42
CA PRO A 303 -16.91 10.93 -10.50
C PRO A 303 -15.56 10.42 -10.00
N GLN A 304 -14.68 10.06 -10.94
CA GLN A 304 -13.28 9.82 -10.68
C GLN A 304 -12.59 11.10 -10.19
N GLN A 305 -11.85 11.05 -9.07
CA GLN A 305 -11.19 12.22 -8.49
C GLN A 305 -9.81 11.87 -7.93
N ILE A 306 -9.00 12.91 -7.76
CA ILE A 306 -7.82 12.91 -6.89
C ILE A 306 -8.13 13.71 -5.62
N HIS A 307 -7.59 13.27 -4.50
CA HIS A 307 -7.69 13.90 -3.20
C HIS A 307 -6.31 14.14 -2.61
N ARG A 308 -6.12 15.25 -1.88
CA ARG A 308 -4.95 15.45 -1.02
C ARG A 308 -5.36 15.42 0.44
N VAL A 309 -4.61 14.69 1.26
CA VAL A 309 -4.87 14.48 2.69
C VAL A 309 -3.59 14.76 3.47
N ASP A 310 -3.71 15.48 4.59
CA ASP A 310 -2.62 15.74 5.52
C ASP A 310 -2.77 14.86 6.79
N LEU A 311 -1.79 13.98 7.03
CA LEU A 311 -1.71 13.08 8.17
C LEU A 311 -0.78 13.58 9.28
N SER A 312 -0.34 14.84 9.27
CA SER A 312 0.55 15.41 10.29
C SER A 312 0.00 15.24 11.70
N SER A 313 -1.32 15.42 11.90
CA SER A 313 -1.98 15.19 13.20
C SER A 313 -1.90 13.75 13.73
N VAL A 314 -1.45 12.79 12.91
CA VAL A 314 -1.41 11.36 13.18
C VAL A 314 0.01 10.80 13.15
N LEU A 315 0.87 11.31 12.26
CA LEU A 315 2.17 10.72 11.95
C LEU A 315 3.37 11.62 12.25
N ASP A 316 3.17 12.91 12.49
CA ASP A 316 4.28 13.87 12.71
C ASP A 316 5.15 13.47 13.90
N SER A 317 4.52 13.11 15.02
CA SER A 317 5.21 12.65 16.23
C SER A 317 5.93 11.31 16.08
N TYR A 318 5.67 10.56 15.00
CA TYR A 318 6.38 9.31 14.69
C TYR A 318 7.53 9.57 13.72
N LEU A 319 7.29 10.34 12.66
CA LEU A 319 8.25 10.57 11.59
C LEU A 319 9.40 11.50 11.98
N HIS A 320 9.20 12.33 13.02
CA HIS A 320 10.21 13.27 13.52
C HIS A 320 10.74 12.90 14.91
N LYS A 321 10.68 11.62 15.30
CA LYS A 321 11.35 11.10 16.51
C LYS A 321 12.87 11.05 16.36
#